data_AF-A0AAJ1IJT3-F1
#
_entry.id   AF-A0AAJ1IJT3-F1
#
_cell.length_a   1.000
_cell.length_b   1.000
_cell.length_c   1.000
_cell.angle_alpha   90.00
_cell.angle_beta   90.00
_cell.angle_gamma   90.00
#
_symmetry.space_group_name_H-M   'P 1'
#
loop_
_entity.id
_entity.type
_entity.pdbx_description
1 polymer ?
#
loop_
_entity_poly.entity_id
_entity_poly.type
_entity_poly.pdbx_seq_one_letter_code
_entity_poly.pdbx_strand_id
1 'polypeptide(L)'
;MGKRYFSEDEIAKLRENKYVEKVSEKSIKYTLEFKKEFWRRYQEGQTPENIFLDLGFDLDIINRERIYGLTNNIKRQATRVNGFEDTRANNKGRPRTKDPISVEEKLKAQELEIKILNQKLEFLKKNIAIEEKYSLSRQQRRKKKRK
;
A
#
# COMPACT_ATOMS: atom_id res chain seq x y z
N MET A 1 -8.11 5.15 31.13
CA MET A 1 -7.09 6.05 30.53
C MET A 1 -7.77 6.98 29.55
N GLY A 2 -7.64 8.30 29.76
CA GLY A 2 -8.33 9.32 28.94
C GLY A 2 -7.70 9.44 27.56
N LYS A 3 -8.53 9.49 26.51
CA LYS A 3 -8.06 9.75 25.15
C LYS A 3 -7.71 11.23 25.05
N ARG A 4 -6.42 11.57 24.92
CA ARG A 4 -5.97 12.94 24.64
C ARG A 4 -6.30 13.29 23.19
N TYR A 5 -7.14 14.30 23.01
CA TYR A 5 -7.44 14.87 21.70
C TYR A 5 -6.42 15.97 21.37
N PHE A 6 -6.17 16.17 20.07
CA PHE A 6 -5.39 17.30 19.58
C PHE A 6 -6.24 18.57 19.59
N SER A 7 -5.68 19.65 20.08
CA SER A 7 -6.22 21.01 19.94
C SER A 7 -6.14 21.49 18.49
N GLU A 8 -6.88 22.55 18.16
CA GLU A 8 -6.87 23.14 16.82
C GLU A 8 -5.47 23.63 16.42
N ASP A 9 -4.72 24.22 17.36
CA ASP A 9 -3.34 24.67 17.13
C ASP A 9 -2.38 23.51 16.84
N GLU A 10 -2.51 22.40 17.57
CA GLU A 10 -1.72 21.19 17.31
C GLU A 10 -2.08 20.57 15.96
N ILE A 11 -3.35 20.56 15.60
CA ILE A 11 -3.81 20.10 14.28
C ILE A 11 -3.21 20.97 13.18
N ALA A 12 -3.21 22.30 13.33
CA ALA A 12 -2.61 23.22 12.37
C ALA A 12 -1.11 22.93 12.16
N LYS A 13 -0.34 22.82 13.25
CA LYS A 13 1.09 22.47 13.19
C LYS A 13 1.33 21.11 12.52
N LEU A 14 0.52 20.11 12.84
CA LEU A 14 0.65 18.77 12.24
C LEU A 14 0.30 18.76 10.75
N ARG A 15 -0.59 19.66 10.27
CA ARG A 15 -0.94 19.76 8.83
C ARG A 15 0.19 20.30 7.98
N GLU A 16 1.08 21.10 8.55
CA GLU A 16 2.22 21.69 7.82
C GLU A 16 3.29 20.65 7.48
N ASN A 17 3.36 19.53 8.23
CA ASN A 17 4.34 18.50 8.00
C ASN A 17 3.97 17.63 6.77
N LYS A 18 4.88 17.55 5.78
CA LYS A 18 4.74 16.74 4.56
C LYS A 18 4.45 15.24 4.81
N TYR A 19 4.81 14.73 5.98
CA TYR A 19 4.59 13.33 6.36
C TYR A 19 3.19 13.05 6.92
N VAL A 20 2.35 14.08 7.02
CA VAL A 20 0.94 13.98 7.43
C VAL A 20 0.04 14.10 6.21
N GLU A 21 -0.77 13.06 5.97
CA GLU A 21 -1.76 13.05 4.89
C GLU A 21 -3.09 13.67 5.34
N LYS A 22 -3.50 13.37 6.57
CA LYS A 22 -4.73 13.92 7.17
C LYS A 22 -4.62 13.91 8.68
N VAL A 23 -5.09 14.96 9.32
CA VAL A 23 -5.19 15.00 10.79
C VAL A 23 -6.60 15.36 11.22
N SER A 24 -7.02 14.72 12.30
CA SER A 24 -8.25 14.97 13.04
C SER A 24 -7.92 15.10 14.52
N GLU A 25 -8.84 15.60 15.33
CA GLU A 25 -8.70 15.67 16.79
C GLU A 25 -8.28 14.34 17.43
N LYS A 26 -8.66 13.22 16.84
CA LYS A 26 -8.46 11.88 17.41
C LYS A 26 -7.22 11.20 16.89
N SER A 27 -6.92 11.38 15.61
CA SER A 27 -5.91 10.59 14.91
C SER A 27 -5.23 11.33 13.77
N ILE A 28 -4.00 10.88 13.48
CA ILE A 28 -3.16 11.32 12.37
C ILE A 28 -3.10 10.17 11.36
N LYS A 29 -3.32 10.48 10.08
CA LYS A 29 -3.04 9.61 8.95
C LYS A 29 -1.69 10.04 8.37
N TYR A 30 -0.72 9.16 8.49
CA TYR A 30 0.63 9.38 7.94
C TYR A 30 0.70 8.95 6.47
N THR A 31 1.54 9.63 5.70
CA THR A 31 1.78 9.30 4.30
C THR A 31 2.47 7.95 4.14
N LEU A 32 2.39 7.39 2.93
CA LEU A 32 3.11 6.16 2.59
C LEU A 32 4.63 6.35 2.71
N GLU A 33 5.12 7.51 2.29
CA GLU A 33 6.54 7.88 2.36
C GLU A 33 7.06 7.89 3.79
N PHE A 34 6.30 8.47 4.72
CA PHE A 34 6.63 8.45 6.14
C PHE A 34 6.84 7.03 6.63
N LYS A 35 5.90 6.12 6.36
CA LYS A 35 5.98 4.74 6.86
C LYS A 35 7.19 4.00 6.30
N LYS A 36 7.52 4.21 5.03
CA LYS A 36 8.69 3.61 4.38
C LYS A 36 9.99 4.12 5.00
N GLU A 37 10.12 5.43 5.14
CA GLU A 37 11.32 6.05 5.72
C GLU A 37 11.48 5.71 7.19
N PHE A 38 10.39 5.75 7.95
CA PHE A 38 10.36 5.31 9.34
C PHE A 38 10.83 3.86 9.47
N TRP A 39 10.30 2.96 8.65
CA TRP A 39 10.68 1.54 8.71
C TRP A 39 12.16 1.33 8.39
N ARG A 40 12.69 2.01 7.36
CA ARG A 40 14.10 1.95 6.98
C ARG A 40 15.00 2.35 8.16
N ARG A 41 14.78 3.54 8.73
CA ARG A 41 15.56 4.05 9.87
C ARG A 41 15.42 3.20 11.13
N TYR A 42 14.23 2.65 11.36
CA TYR A 42 13.98 1.76 12.47
C TYR A 42 14.78 0.46 12.34
N GLN A 43 14.92 -0.09 11.12
CA GLN A 43 15.76 -1.26 10.86
C GLN A 43 17.26 -0.96 11.01
N GLU A 44 17.67 0.29 10.81
CA GLU A 44 19.03 0.78 11.06
C GLU A 44 19.35 0.95 12.56
N GLY A 45 18.37 0.71 13.43
CA GLY A 45 18.55 0.74 14.89
C GLY A 45 18.26 2.10 15.54
N GLN A 46 17.75 3.09 14.79
CA GLN A 46 17.32 4.36 15.37
C GLN A 46 16.07 4.18 16.25
N THR A 47 15.99 4.94 17.35
CA THR A 47 14.83 4.91 18.23
C THR A 47 13.63 5.59 17.56
N PRO A 48 12.39 5.11 17.80
CA PRO A 48 11.20 5.74 17.25
C PRO A 48 11.08 7.23 17.57
N GLU A 49 11.45 7.64 18.78
CA GLU A 49 11.41 9.04 19.22
C GLU A 49 12.34 9.92 18.37
N ASN A 50 13.57 9.47 18.11
CA ASN A 50 14.53 10.20 17.28
C ASN A 50 14.07 10.28 15.83
N ILE A 51 13.51 9.19 15.29
CA ILE A 51 12.98 9.19 13.91
C ILE A 51 11.87 10.23 13.77
N PHE A 52 10.98 10.35 14.75
CA PHE A 52 9.92 11.37 14.72
C PHE A 52 10.49 12.79 14.76
N LEU A 53 11.44 13.06 15.65
CA LEU A 53 12.13 14.35 15.73
C LEU A 53 12.81 14.72 14.41
N ASP A 54 13.58 13.79 13.84
CA ASP A 54 14.29 14.00 12.57
C ASP A 54 13.35 14.24 11.39
N LEU A 55 12.14 13.67 11.43
CA LEU A 55 11.10 13.86 10.42
C LEU A 55 10.21 15.08 10.70
N GLY A 56 10.60 15.93 11.65
CA GLY A 56 9.96 17.21 11.94
C GLY A 56 8.68 17.09 12.75
N PHE A 57 8.55 16.07 13.59
CA PHE A 57 7.46 15.95 14.54
C PHE A 57 7.87 16.41 15.94
N ASP A 58 6.96 17.12 16.58
CA ASP A 58 7.09 17.51 17.98
C ASP A 58 6.63 16.36 18.90
N LEU A 59 7.51 15.91 19.79
CA LEU A 59 7.25 14.82 20.75
C LEU A 59 6.30 15.24 21.88
N ASP A 60 6.16 16.55 22.15
CA ASP A 60 5.19 17.05 23.13
C ASP A 60 3.77 16.93 22.59
N ILE A 61 3.61 17.11 21.27
CA ILE A 61 2.33 16.92 20.57
C ILE A 61 2.07 15.41 20.38
N ILE A 62 3.07 14.66 19.91
CA ILE A 62 2.96 13.21 19.67
C ILE A 62 3.53 12.44 20.85
N ASN A 63 2.65 12.11 21.80
CA ASN A 63 3.04 11.33 22.97
C ASN A 63 3.63 9.95 22.64
N ARG A 64 4.43 9.41 23.58
CA ARG A 64 5.07 8.10 23.45
C ARG A 64 4.09 6.97 23.12
N GLU A 65 2.90 6.96 23.72
CA GLU A 65 1.89 5.93 23.44
C GLU A 65 1.49 5.87 21.96
N ARG A 66 1.31 7.03 21.31
CA ARG A 66 1.01 7.11 19.87
C ARG A 66 2.20 6.63 19.04
N ILE A 67 3.43 6.95 19.44
CA ILE A 67 4.66 6.49 18.78
C ILE A 67 4.78 4.96 18.86
N TYR A 68 4.59 4.37 20.05
CA TYR A 68 4.62 2.92 20.23
C TYR A 68 3.51 2.22 19.44
N GLY A 69 2.28 2.76 19.49
CA GLY A 69 1.16 2.24 18.72
C GLY A 69 1.42 2.25 17.21
N LEU A 70 2.00 3.34 16.69
CA LEU A 70 2.36 3.44 15.28
C LEU A 70 3.50 2.48 14.93
N THR A 71 4.54 2.39 15.75
CA THR A 71 5.68 1.48 15.53
C THR A 71 5.21 0.04 15.39
N ASN A 72 4.33 -0.40 16.29
CA ASN A 72 3.74 -1.74 16.24
C ASN A 72 2.88 -1.94 14.98
N ASN A 73 2.15 -0.91 14.54
CA ASN A 73 1.38 -0.99 13.31
C ASN A 73 2.28 -1.09 12.06
N ILE A 74 3.33 -0.28 11.99
CA ILE A 74 4.30 -0.32 10.89
C ILE A 74 4.99 -1.68 10.83
N LYS A 75 5.44 -2.24 11.96
CA LYS A 75 5.96 -3.62 12.03
C LYS A 75 5.01 -4.64 11.41
N ARG A 76 3.73 -4.59 11.79
CA ARG A 76 2.70 -5.49 11.24
C ARG A 76 2.37 -5.24 9.77
N GLN A 77 2.59 -4.03 9.27
CA GLN A 77 2.41 -3.71 7.84
C GLN A 77 3.61 -4.21 7.02
N ALA A 78 4.82 -4.05 7.54
CA ALA A 78 6.05 -4.48 6.89
C ALA A 78 6.10 -6.00 6.62
N THR A 79 5.41 -6.82 7.43
CA THR A 79 5.33 -8.28 7.23
C THR A 79 4.27 -8.71 6.21
N ARG A 80 3.47 -7.79 5.65
CA ARG A 80 2.40 -8.11 4.69
C ARG A 80 2.94 -8.15 3.28
N VAL A 81 2.32 -8.97 2.43
CA VAL A 81 2.60 -9.01 0.98
C VAL A 81 2.36 -7.64 0.33
N ASN A 82 1.30 -6.93 0.73
CA ASN A 82 0.98 -5.58 0.23
C ASN A 82 1.77 -4.45 0.95
N GLY A 83 2.63 -4.78 1.92
CA GLY A 83 3.41 -3.81 2.69
C GLY A 83 2.57 -2.72 3.37
N PHE A 84 2.94 -1.47 3.11
CA PHE A 84 2.35 -0.27 3.71
C PHE A 84 1.15 0.31 2.95
N GLU A 85 0.74 -0.31 1.84
CA GLU A 85 -0.36 0.17 1.00
C GLU A 85 -1.72 0.02 1.69
N ASP A 86 -2.65 0.94 1.35
CA ASP A 86 -4.02 0.87 1.86
C ASP A 86 -4.85 -0.12 1.04
N THR A 87 -5.10 -1.30 1.62
CA THR A 87 -5.86 -2.38 0.98
C THR A 87 -7.38 -2.23 1.08
N ARG A 88 -7.88 -1.17 1.72
CA ARG A 88 -9.33 -0.98 1.92
C ARG A 88 -10.09 -0.79 0.62
N ALA A 89 -9.48 -0.15 -0.39
CA ALA A 89 -10.11 0.07 -1.69
C ALA A 89 -10.34 -1.25 -2.46
N ASN A 90 -9.46 -2.23 -2.27
CA ASN A 90 -9.51 -3.52 -2.98
C ASN A 90 -10.30 -4.60 -2.21
N ASN A 91 -10.62 -4.35 -0.94
CA ASN A 91 -11.44 -5.26 -0.15
C ASN A 91 -12.93 -4.99 -0.42
N LYS A 92 -13.61 -5.94 -1.06
CA LYS A 92 -15.07 -5.91 -1.32
C LYS A 92 -15.94 -5.95 -0.05
N GLY A 93 -15.32 -5.87 1.14
CA GLY A 93 -15.98 -5.89 2.43
C GLY A 93 -16.79 -7.16 2.67
N ARG A 94 -17.64 -7.13 3.69
CA ARG A 94 -18.69 -8.14 3.86
C ARG A 94 -19.73 -7.93 2.76
N PRO A 95 -20.08 -8.94 1.96
CA PRO A 95 -21.11 -8.79 0.94
C PRO A 95 -22.40 -8.30 1.59
N ARG A 96 -23.00 -7.28 0.97
CA ARG A 96 -24.23 -6.66 1.44
C ARG A 96 -25.36 -7.68 1.31
N THR A 97 -26.02 -8.04 2.41
CA THR A 97 -27.13 -9.00 2.43
C THR A 97 -28.43 -8.44 1.82
N LYS A 98 -28.36 -7.34 1.05
CA LYS A 98 -29.54 -6.65 0.55
C LYS A 98 -29.93 -7.26 -0.80
N ASP A 99 -31.02 -8.01 -0.72
CA ASP A 99 -31.74 -8.72 -1.78
C ASP A 99 -30.94 -9.85 -2.46
N PRO A 100 -31.53 -11.05 -2.64
CA PRO A 100 -30.88 -12.10 -3.40
C PRO A 100 -30.73 -11.60 -4.84
N ILE A 101 -29.51 -11.19 -5.22
CA ILE A 101 -29.11 -11.01 -6.61
C ILE A 101 -29.66 -12.21 -7.38
N SER A 102 -30.51 -11.96 -8.37
CA SER A 102 -31.15 -13.01 -9.16
C SER A 102 -30.08 -13.96 -9.69
N VAL A 103 -30.38 -15.25 -9.79
CA VAL A 103 -29.42 -16.25 -10.31
C VAL A 103 -28.87 -15.81 -11.68
N GLU A 104 -29.70 -15.16 -12.49
CA GLU A 104 -29.32 -14.59 -13.80
C GLU A 104 -28.30 -13.46 -13.70
N GLU A 105 -28.43 -12.55 -12.74
CA GLU A 105 -27.48 -11.45 -12.56
C GLU A 105 -26.12 -11.97 -12.07
N LYS A 106 -26.11 -12.99 -11.22
CA LYS A 106 -24.87 -13.68 -10.82
C LYS A 106 -24.22 -14.38 -12.01
N LEU A 107 -25.01 -15.09 -12.82
CA LEU A 107 -24.52 -15.78 -14.00
C LEU A 107 -23.88 -14.79 -14.98
N LYS A 108 -24.56 -13.68 -15.27
CA LYS A 108 -24.07 -12.63 -16.16
C LYS A 108 -22.78 -11.97 -15.65
N ALA A 109 -22.67 -11.74 -14.34
CA ALA A 109 -21.45 -11.23 -13.72
C ALA A 109 -20.28 -12.22 -13.85
N GLN A 110 -20.54 -13.51 -13.63
CA GLN A 110 -19.54 -14.57 -13.79
C GLN A 110 -19.11 -14.74 -15.24
N GLU A 111 -20.04 -14.71 -16.19
CA GLU A 111 -19.73 -14.75 -17.63
C GLU A 111 -18.83 -13.58 -18.06
N LEU A 112 -19.11 -12.37 -17.54
CA LEU A 112 -18.27 -11.20 -17.79
C LEU A 112 -16.87 -11.38 -17.20
N GLU A 113 -16.76 -11.92 -15.99
CA GLU A 113 -15.47 -12.20 -15.34
C GLU A 113 -14.66 -13.25 -16.12
N ILE A 114 -15.30 -14.35 -16.54
CA ILE A 114 -14.69 -15.39 -17.40
C ILE A 114 -14.19 -14.77 -18.71
N LYS A 115 -14.99 -13.90 -19.35
CA LYS A 115 -14.61 -13.21 -20.58
C LYS A 115 -13.37 -12.33 -20.38
N ILE A 116 -13.32 -11.56 -19.30
CA ILE A 116 -12.18 -10.71 -18.96
C ILE A 116 -10.93 -11.56 -18.68
N LEU A 117 -11.07 -12.65 -17.93
CA LEU A 117 -9.96 -13.57 -17.63
C LEU A 117 -9.39 -14.21 -18.90
N ASN A 118 -10.25 -14.65 -19.81
CA ASN A 118 -9.83 -15.19 -21.11
C ASN A 118 -9.05 -14.15 -21.93
N GLN A 119 -9.52 -12.91 -21.99
CA GLN A 119 -8.79 -11.82 -22.67
C GLN A 119 -7.40 -11.59 -22.06
N LYS A 120 -7.28 -11.60 -20.72
CA LYS A 120 -5.98 -11.47 -20.03
C LYS A 120 -5.05 -12.63 -20.36
N LEU A 121 -5.56 -13.86 -20.39
CA LEU A 121 -4.78 -15.05 -20.76
C LEU A 121 -4.30 -15.00 -22.21
N GLU A 122 -5.14 -14.58 -23.14
CA GLU A 122 -4.72 -14.41 -24.54
C GLU A 122 -3.64 -13.36 -24.69
N PHE A 123 -3.77 -12.23 -23.98
CA PHE A 123 -2.76 -11.19 -23.98
C PHE A 123 -1.41 -11.70 -23.44
N LEU A 124 -1.42 -12.43 -22.32
CA LEU A 124 -0.23 -13.04 -21.74
C LEU A 124 0.42 -14.05 -22.70
N LYS A 125 -0.37 -14.93 -23.32
CA LYS A 125 0.12 -15.89 -24.33
C LYS A 125 0.79 -15.20 -25.51
N LYS A 126 0.21 -14.10 -26.00
CA LYS A 126 0.80 -13.29 -27.08
C LYS A 126 2.14 -12.68 -26.67
N ASN A 127 2.25 -12.15 -25.45
CA ASN A 127 3.51 -11.59 -24.94
C ASN A 127 4.62 -12.65 -24.87
N ILE A 128 4.31 -13.83 -24.31
CA ILE A 128 5.27 -14.94 -24.23
C ILE A 128 5.75 -15.35 -25.63
N ALA A 129 4.83 -15.54 -26.58
CA ALA A 129 5.19 -15.92 -27.94
C ALA A 129 6.06 -14.86 -28.65
N ILE A 130 5.85 -13.58 -28.35
CA ILE A 130 6.67 -12.48 -28.86
C ILE A 130 8.08 -12.55 -28.26
N GLU A 131 8.20 -12.73 -26.94
CA GLU A 131 9.49 -12.87 -26.25
C GLU A 131 10.29 -14.07 -26.76
N GLU A 132 9.64 -15.21 -26.98
CA GLU A 132 10.24 -16.40 -27.60
C GLU A 132 10.79 -16.09 -28.99
N LYS A 133 10.00 -15.43 -29.85
CA LYS A 133 10.47 -15.02 -31.20
C LYS A 133 11.65 -14.04 -31.13
N TYR A 134 11.62 -13.07 -30.22
CA TYR A 134 12.73 -12.13 -30.03
C TYR A 134 14.00 -12.85 -29.54
N SER A 135 13.88 -13.77 -28.60
CA SER A 135 15.03 -14.53 -28.09
C SER A 135 15.66 -15.42 -29.17
N LEU A 136 14.85 -16.12 -29.98
CA LEU A 136 15.30 -16.96 -31.09
C LEU A 136 16.02 -16.15 -32.17
N SER A 137 15.44 -15.03 -32.60
CA SER A 137 16.08 -14.15 -33.60
C SER A 137 17.39 -13.55 -33.09
N ARG A 138 17.48 -13.20 -31.79
CA ARG A 138 18.72 -12.73 -31.14
C ARG A 138 19.80 -13.81 -31.13
N GLN A 139 19.45 -15.06 -30.83
CA GLN A 139 20.39 -16.19 -30.87
C GLN A 139 20.91 -16.46 -32.29
N GLN A 140 20.03 -16.42 -33.30
CA GLN A 140 20.41 -16.59 -34.70
C GLN A 140 21.38 -15.51 -35.20
N ARG A 141 21.13 -14.23 -34.86
CA ARG A 141 22.04 -13.11 -35.17
C ARG A 141 23.42 -13.28 -34.51
N ARG A 142 23.47 -13.76 -33.26
CA ARG A 142 24.74 -14.04 -32.56
C ARG A 142 25.53 -15.18 -33.21
N LYS A 143 24.85 -16.24 -33.68
CA LYS A 143 25.50 -17.36 -34.38
C LYS A 143 26.06 -16.94 -35.75
N LYS A 144 25.33 -16.10 -36.52
CA LYS A 144 25.80 -15.58 -37.82
C LYS A 144 27.01 -14.65 -37.71
N LYS A 145 27.18 -13.91 -36.62
CA LYS A 145 28.36 -13.04 -36.39
C LYS A 145 29.64 -13.79 -35.98
N ARG A 146 29.54 -15.09 -35.66
CA ARG A 146 30.68 -15.91 -35.19
C ARG A 146 31.20 -16.88 -36.27
N LYS A 147 30.57 -16.90 -37.44
CA LYS A 147 31.07 -17.56 -38.65
C LYS A 147 31.59 -16.48 -39.59
#